data_AF-A0A3C0UIA5-F1
#
_entry.id   AF-A0A3C0UIA5-F1
#
_cell.length_a   1.000
_cell.length_b   1.000
_cell.length_c   1.000
_cell.angle_alpha   90.00
_cell.angle_beta   90.00
_cell.angle_gamma   90.00
#
_symmetry.space_group_name_H-M   'P 1'
#
loop_
_entity.id
_entity.type
_entity.pdbx_description
1 polymer ?
#
loop_
_entity_poly.entity_id
_entity_poly.type
_entity_poly.pdbx_seq_one_letter_code
_entity_poly.pdbx_strand_id
1 'polypeptide(L)' 'MSIFRTKSIELLKQEASTHSLHKSLTAVDIILLGIGVIIGTSIFVLTGVAAAKYAGPGLILSFALAGITVAFVCMA' A
#
# COMPACT_ATOMS: atom_id res chain seq x y z
N MET A 1 -23.36 16.82 6.50
CA MET A 1 -21.99 16.50 6.04
C MET A 1 -21.96 16.68 4.52
N SER A 2 -21.16 17.60 4.01
CA SER A 2 -21.09 17.89 2.57
C SER A 2 -20.33 16.78 1.83
N ILE A 3 -21.02 16.02 0.99
CA ILE A 3 -20.49 14.80 0.35
C ILE A 3 -19.43 15.07 -0.73
N PHE A 4 -19.29 16.33 -1.17
CA PHE A 4 -18.36 16.75 -2.25
C PHE A 4 -17.30 17.77 -1.80
N ARG A 5 -17.01 17.89 -0.50
CA ARG A 5 -15.97 18.81 -0.03
C ARG A 5 -14.58 18.25 -0.34
N THR A 6 -13.89 18.88 -1.29
CA THR A 6 -12.49 18.62 -1.60
C THR A 6 -11.58 19.55 -0.80
N LYS A 7 -10.40 19.08 -0.43
CA LYS A 7 -9.37 19.92 0.23
C LYS A 7 -8.58 20.65 -0.86
N SER A 8 -8.43 21.98 -0.73
CA SER A 8 -7.60 22.76 -1.66
C SER A 8 -6.12 22.36 -1.54
N ILE A 9 -5.44 22.37 -2.68
CA ILE A 9 -4.02 22.01 -2.81
C ILE A 9 -3.15 23.04 -2.08
N GLU A 10 -3.54 24.32 -2.08
CA GLU A 10 -2.86 25.40 -1.36
C GLU A 10 -2.84 25.14 0.15
N LEU A 11 -3.96 24.71 0.72
CA LEU A 11 -4.06 24.37 2.15
C LEU A 11 -3.16 23.19 2.51
N LEU A 12 -3.06 22.17 1.64
CA LEU A 12 -2.16 21.03 1.83
C LEU A 12 -0.68 21.44 1.82
N LYS A 13 -0.29 22.34 0.91
CA LYS A 13 1.08 22.87 0.87
C LYS A 13 1.42 23.67 2.13
N GLN A 14 0.49 24.50 2.60
CA GLN A 14 0.68 25.30 3.81
C GLN A 14 0.84 24.43 5.07
N GLU A 15 0.01 23.40 5.25
CA GLU A 15 0.16 22.43 6.35
C GLU A 15 1.50 21.69 6.27
N ALA A 16 1.89 21.22 5.08
CA ALA A 16 3.16 20.52 4.88
C ALA A 16 4.38 21.40 5.20
N SER A 17 4.31 22.71 4.98
CA SER A 17 5.37 23.66 5.34
C SER A 17 5.46 23.96 6.84
N THR A 18 4.41 23.70 7.61
CA THR A 18 4.36 24.02 9.06
C THR A 18 5.08 22.96 9.89
N HIS A 19 5.21 21.73 9.38
CA HIS A 19 5.93 20.63 10.04
C HIS A 19 7.30 20.39 9.39
N SER A 20 8.36 20.95 9.98
CA SER A 20 9.73 20.87 9.42
C SER A 20 10.46 19.60 9.88
N LEU A 21 10.13 18.43 9.33
CA LEU A 21 11.04 17.29 9.37
C LEU A 21 12.11 17.45 8.29
N HIS A 22 13.35 17.10 8.63
CA HIS A 22 14.44 17.05 7.65
C HIS A 22 14.18 15.92 6.64
N LYS A 23 14.11 16.23 5.35
CA LYS A 23 13.91 15.24 4.29
C LYS A 23 15.22 14.46 4.07
N SER A 24 15.38 13.36 4.81
CA SER A 24 16.56 12.48 4.71
C SER A 24 16.31 11.17 3.95
N LEU A 25 15.04 10.80 3.72
CA LEU A 25 14.72 9.53 3.05
C LEU A 25 15.05 9.60 1.56
N THR A 26 15.90 8.68 1.13
CA THR A 26 16.23 8.43 -0.27
C THR A 26 15.22 7.46 -0.89
N ALA A 27 15.19 7.34 -2.23
CA ALA A 27 14.32 6.41 -2.94
C ALA A 27 14.38 4.97 -2.39
N VAL A 28 15.58 4.50 -2.03
CA VAL A 28 15.77 3.17 -1.44
C VAL A 28 15.10 3.05 -0.07
N ASP A 29 15.22 4.07 0.79
CA ASP A 29 14.59 4.06 2.12
C ASP A 29 13.06 3.99 2.01
N ILE A 30 12.49 4.68 1.02
CA ILE A 30 11.05 4.68 0.76
C ILE A 30 10.58 3.31 0.23
N ILE A 31 11.36 2.68 -0.67
CA ILE A 31 11.07 1.33 -1.17
C ILE A 31 11.10 0.31 -0.03
N LEU A 32 12.15 0.36 0.81
CA LEU A 32 12.29 -0.52 1.96
C LEU A 32 11.18 -0.32 2.99
N LEU A 33 10.78 0.93 3.25
CA LEU A 33 9.63 1.26 4.09
C LEU A 33 8.34 0.62 3.52
N GLY A 34 8.10 0.75 2.22
CA GLY A 34 6.95 0.15 1.55
C GLY A 34 6.93 -1.38 1.69
N ILE A 35 8.06 -2.05 1.42
CA ILE A 35 8.19 -3.51 1.55
C ILE A 35 7.91 -3.95 3.00
N GLY A 36 8.46 -3.23 3.98
CA GLY A 36 8.28 -3.52 5.40
C GLY A 36 6.81 -3.44 5.83
N VAL A 37 6.06 -2.46 5.30
CA VAL A 37 4.62 -2.31 5.57
C VAL A 37 3.79 -3.41 4.89
N ILE A 38 4.17 -3.87 3.69
CA ILE A 38 3.39 -4.84 2.90
C ILE A 38 3.54 -6.28 3.41
N ILE A 39 4.76 -6.71 3.75
CA ILE A 39 5.03 -8.14 4.01
C ILE A 39 4.38 -8.63 5.32
N GLY A 40 4.44 -7.82 6.38
CA GLY A 40 3.76 -7.97 7.69
C GLY A 40 3.26 -9.37 8.13
N THR A 41 2.17 -9.39 8.90
CA THR A 41 1.51 -10.61 9.38
C THR A 41 0.65 -11.30 8.32
N SER A 42 0.29 -10.55 7.27
CA SER A 42 -0.58 -10.96 6.18
C SER A 42 -0.01 -12.16 5.42
N ILE A 43 1.25 -12.13 4.97
CA ILE A 43 1.78 -13.22 4.14
C ILE A 43 2.06 -14.49 4.97
N PHE A 44 2.49 -14.38 6.22
CA PHE A 44 2.88 -15.54 7.02
C PHE A 44 1.69 -16.33 7.57
N VAL A 45 0.58 -15.66 7.90
CA VAL A 45 -0.61 -16.32 8.47
C VAL A 45 -1.70 -16.52 7.43
N LEU A 46 -2.06 -15.45 6.71
CA LEU A 46 -3.25 -15.46 5.87
C LEU A 46 -3.07 -16.35 4.63
N THR A 47 -1.85 -16.46 4.11
CA THR A 47 -1.51 -17.37 3.00
C THR A 47 -1.80 -18.82 3.36
N GLY A 48 -1.43 -19.27 4.56
CA GLY A 48 -1.68 -20.63 5.01
C GLY A 48 -3.17 -20.93 5.17
N VAL A 49 -3.91 -19.99 5.77
CA VAL A 49 -5.37 -20.10 5.88
C VAL A 49 -6.02 -20.10 4.50
N ALA A 50 -5.53 -19.28 3.57
CA ALA A 50 -6.07 -19.20 2.22
C ALA A 50 -5.80 -20.45 1.38
N ALA A 51 -4.60 -21.03 1.52
CA ALA A 51 -4.28 -22.33 0.94
C ALA A 51 -5.21 -23.41 1.51
N ALA A 52 -5.33 -23.50 2.85
CA ALA A 52 -6.05 -24.58 3.49
C ALA A 52 -7.57 -24.52 3.28
N LYS A 53 -8.17 -23.32 3.25
CA LYS A 53 -9.63 -23.14 3.24
C LYS A 53 -10.24 -22.67 1.93
N TYR A 54 -9.48 -22.05 1.03
CA TYR A 54 -10.05 -21.44 -0.18
C TYR A 54 -9.45 -21.99 -1.48
N ALA A 55 -8.14 -21.87 -1.67
CA ALA A 55 -7.53 -22.05 -3.00
C ALA A 55 -6.65 -23.31 -3.14
N GLY A 56 -6.19 -23.91 -2.04
CA GLY A 56 -5.30 -25.07 -2.10
C GLY A 56 -4.04 -24.79 -2.93
N PRO A 57 -3.62 -25.75 -3.79
CA PRO A 57 -2.51 -25.55 -4.73
C PRO A 57 -2.73 -24.41 -5.73
N GLY A 58 -3.99 -24.00 -5.96
CA GLY A 58 -4.36 -22.91 -6.87
C GLY A 58 -4.08 -21.50 -6.33
N LEU A 59 -3.62 -21.37 -5.08
CA LEU A 59 -3.36 -20.08 -4.43
C LEU A 59 -2.39 -19.20 -5.23
N ILE A 60 -1.45 -19.81 -5.95
CA ILE A 60 -0.50 -19.10 -6.81
C ILE A 60 -1.22 -18.29 -7.91
N LEU A 61 -2.31 -18.82 -8.47
CA LEU A 61 -3.11 -18.13 -9.49
C LEU A 61 -3.86 -16.94 -8.88
N SER A 62 -4.39 -17.10 -7.67
CA SER A 62 -5.04 -16.01 -6.93
C SER A 62 -4.06 -14.87 -6.66
N PHE A 63 -2.80 -15.17 -6.29
CA PHE A 63 -1.79 -14.14 -6.10
C PHE A 63 -1.34 -13.48 -7.41
N ALA A 64 -1.27 -14.22 -8.52
CA ALA A 64 -0.95 -13.64 -9.82
C ALA A 64 -2.00 -12.59 -10.25
N LEU A 65 -3.29 -12.92 -10.12
CA LEU A 65 -4.39 -11.99 -10.42
C LEU A 65 -4.41 -10.79 -9.47
N ALA A 66 -4.17 -11.01 -8.18
CA ALA A 66 -4.04 -9.94 -7.21
C ALA A 66 -2.87 -9.00 -7.56
N GLY A 67 -1.71 -9.55 -7.95
CA GLY A 67 -0.54 -8.78 -8.37
C GLY A 67 -0.81 -7.89 -9.57
N ILE A 68 -1.52 -8.41 -10.58
CA ILE A 68 -1.95 -7.61 -11.75
C ILE A 68 -2.84 -6.45 -11.32
N THR A 69 -3.80 -6.71 -10.42
CA THR A 69 -4.72 -5.68 -9.93
C THR A 69 -3.97 -4.58 -9.17
N VAL A 70 -3.03 -4.95 -8.29
CA VAL A 70 -2.18 -4.00 -7.56
C VAL A 70 -1.32 -3.18 -8.51
N ALA A 71 -0.76 -3.79 -9.57
CA ALA A 71 0.01 -3.07 -10.57
C ALA A 71 -0.81 -1.96 -11.26
N PHE A 72 -2.06 -2.25 -11.63
CA PHE A 72 -2.96 -1.23 -12.18
C PHE A 72 -3.30 -0.12 -11.17
N VAL A 73 -3.53 -0.47 -9.91
CA VAL A 73 -3.83 0.50 -8.85
C VAL A 73 -2.62 1.42 -8.57
N CYS A 74 -1.41 0.88 -8.53
CA CYS A 74 -0.20 1.69 -8.31
C CYS A 74 0.14 2.61 -9.50
N MET A 75 -0.38 2.32 -10.69
CA MET A 75 -0.19 3.13 -11.89
C MET A 75 -1.20 4.29 -12.00
N ALA A 76 -2.37 4.17 -11.37
CA ALA A 76 -3.46 5.14 -11.39
C ALA A 76 -3.30 6.21 -10.29
#